data_AF-A0A0Q4D9H5-F1
#
_entry.id   AF-A0A0Q4D9H5-F1
#
_cell.length_a   1.000
_cell.length_b   1.000
_cell.length_c   1.000
_cell.angle_alpha   90.00
_cell.angle_beta   90.00
_cell.angle_gamma   90.00
#
_symmetry.space_group_name_H-M   'P 1'
#
loop_
_entity.id
_entity.type
_entity.pdbx_description
1 polymer ?
#
loop_
_entity_poly.entity_id
_entity_poly.type
_entity_poly.pdbx_seq_one_letter_code
_entity_poly.pdbx_strand_id
1 'polypeptide(L)' 'MKTKYAVIIFLMGFLSNLIGAFLKITHYPNANLFFVIASILESLGMLIFIYKLMTYPKFREFMNW' A
#
# COMPACT_ATOMS: atom_id res chain seq x y z
N MET A 1 6.13 0.67 -15.63
CA MET A 1 6.66 1.28 -14.37
C MET A 1 7.86 0.50 -13.84
N LYS A 2 8.96 1.18 -13.48
CA LYS A 2 10.05 0.59 -12.68
C LYS A 2 9.50 0.16 -11.31
N THR A 3 10.03 -0.92 -10.72
CA THR A 3 9.57 -1.46 -9.41
C THR A 3 9.53 -0.40 -8.31
N LYS A 4 10.46 0.56 -8.35
CA LYS A 4 10.49 1.72 -7.44
C LYS A 4 9.17 2.47 -7.34
N TYR A 5 8.39 2.60 -8.43
CA TYR A 5 7.12 3.31 -8.38
C TYR A 5 6.04 2.51 -7.65
N ALA A 6 6.04 1.18 -7.78
CA ALA A 6 5.12 0.34 -7.01
C ALA A 6 5.42 0.41 -5.51
N VAL A 7 6.70 0.42 -5.13
CA VAL A 7 7.13 0.62 -3.74
C VAL A 7 6.70 2.00 -3.23
N ILE A 8 6.91 3.06 -4.01
CA ILE A 8 6.53 4.43 -3.61
C ILE A 8 5.01 4.54 -3.40
N ILE A 9 4.20 3.98 -4.30
CA ILE A 9 2.73 4.00 -4.18
C ILE A 9 2.29 3.25 -2.92
N PHE A 10 2.85 2.07 -2.67
CA PHE A 10 2.56 1.31 -1.45
C PHE A 10 2.96 2.08 -0.20
N LEU A 11 4.18 2.66 -0.16
CA LEU A 11 4.65 3.44 0.98
C LEU A 11 3.76 4.66 1.26
N MET A 12 3.30 5.33 0.20
CA MET A 12 2.44 6.50 0.31
C MET A 12 1.05 6.12 0.85
N GLY A 13 0.50 4.98 0.42
CA GLY A 13 -0.72 4.40 0.98
C GLY A 13 -0.56 4.05 2.47
N PHE A 14 0.53 3.36 2.83
CA PHE A 14 0.84 2.99 4.21
C PHE A 14 0.96 4.22 5.13
N LEU A 15 1.70 5.25 4.72
CA LEU A 15 1.83 6.50 5.47
C LEU A 15 0.49 7.21 5.65
N SER A 16 -0.32 7.24 4.59
CA SER A 16 -1.68 7.81 4.65
C SER A 16 -2.56 7.03 5.62
N ASN A 17 -2.42 5.70 5.67
CA ASN A 17 -3.18 4.85 6.58
C ASN A 17 -2.74 5.06 8.04
N LEU A 18 -1.43 5.25 8.26
CA LEU A 18 -0.86 5.59 9.56
C LEU A 18 -1.43 6.92 10.10
N ILE A 19 -1.54 7.92 9.24
CA ILE A 19 -2.20 9.21 9.56
C ILE A 19 -3.69 8.98 9.84
N GLY A 20 -4.39 8.19 9.03
CA GLY A 20 -5.80 7.89 9.24
C GLY A 20 -6.08 7.15 10.55
N ALA A 21 -5.22 6.20 10.92
CA ALA A 21 -5.28 5.49 12.17
C ALA A 21 -5.07 6.45 13.35
N PHE A 22 -4.08 7.35 13.24
CA PHE A 22 -3.83 8.37 14.24
C PHE A 22 -5.05 9.29 14.44
N LEU A 23 -5.64 9.79 13.34
CA LEU A 23 -6.86 10.62 13.39
C LEU A 23 -8.04 9.87 14.02
N LYS A 24 -8.14 8.55 13.79
CA LYS A 24 -9.19 7.71 14.37
C LYS A 24 -9.03 7.56 15.88
N ILE A 25 -7.79 7.37 16.35
CA ILE A 25 -7.48 7.27 17.78
C ILE A 25 -7.73 8.62 18.50
N THR A 26 -7.42 9.74 17.86
CA THR A 26 -7.68 11.08 18.42
C THR A 26 -9.13 11.54 18.30
N HIS A 27 -10.04 10.67 17.82
CA HIS A 27 -11.47 10.95 17.67
C HIS A 27 -11.76 12.16 16.75
N TYR A 28 -10.88 12.41 15.77
CA TYR A 28 -11.08 13.49 14.83
C TYR A 28 -12.35 13.25 13.99
N PRO A 29 -13.19 14.28 13.76
CA PRO A 29 -14.39 14.12 12.94
C PRO A 29 -14.04 13.65 11.53
N ASN A 30 -14.82 12.71 10.99
CA ASN A 30 -14.59 12.06 9.69
C ASN A 30 -13.31 11.20 9.59
N ALA A 31 -12.61 10.91 10.70
CA ALA A 31 -11.41 10.07 10.67
C ALA A 31 -11.67 8.66 10.09
N ASN A 32 -12.85 8.09 10.33
CA ASN A 32 -13.23 6.80 9.75
C ASN A 32 -13.26 6.85 8.20
N LEU A 33 -13.79 7.91 7.61
CA LEU A 33 -13.80 8.06 6.14
C LEU A 33 -12.37 8.17 5.60
N PHE A 34 -11.54 9.00 6.24
CA PHE A 34 -10.14 9.15 5.84
C PHE A 34 -9.37 7.83 5.95
N PHE A 35 -9.55 7.09 7.06
CA PHE A 35 -8.92 5.80 7.29
C PHE A 35 -9.36 4.75 6.24
N VAL A 36 -10.64 4.71 5.87
CA VAL A 36 -11.14 3.80 4.82
C VAL A 36 -10.53 4.13 3.47
N ILE A 37 -10.50 5.42 3.08
CA ILE A 37 -9.90 5.85 1.81
C ILE A 37 -8.41 5.49 1.77
N ALA A 38 -7.68 5.77 2.85
CA ALA A 38 -6.26 5.43 2.95
C ALA A 38 -6.03 3.91 2.90
N SER A 39 -6.89 3.11 3.55
CA SER A 39 -6.82 1.65 3.51
C SER A 39 -7.08 1.09 2.11
N ILE A 40 -8.02 1.66 1.35
CA ILE A 40 -8.27 1.27 -0.05
C ILE A 40 -7.04 1.60 -0.90
N LEU A 41 -6.46 2.79 -0.73
CA LEU A 41 -5.27 3.21 -1.47
C LEU A 41 -4.06 2.32 -1.18
N GLU A 42 -3.82 1.99 0.09
CA GLU A 42 -2.77 1.06 0.50
C GLU A 42 -2.99 -0.33 -0.09
N SER A 43 -4.22 -0.85 -0.02
CA SER A 43 -4.57 -2.18 -0.55
C SER A 43 -4.32 -2.27 -2.07
N LEU A 44 -4.67 -1.22 -2.81
CA LEU A 44 -4.38 -1.13 -4.24
C LEU A 44 -2.87 -1.04 -4.51
N GLY A 45 -2.14 -0.24 -3.71
CA GLY A 45 -0.68 -0.17 -3.77
C GLY A 45 -0.02 -1.53 -3.51
N MET A 46 -0.52 -2.27 -2.53
CA MET A 46 -0.06 -3.61 -2.17
C MET A 46 -0.30 -4.60 -3.31
N LEU A 47 -1.48 -4.60 -3.91
CA LEU A 47 -1.82 -5.45 -5.07
C LEU A 47 -0.88 -5.18 -6.24
N ILE A 48 -0.63 -3.91 -6.57
CA ILE A 48 0.30 -3.52 -7.65
C ILE A 48 1.72 -3.98 -7.31
N PHE A 49 2.15 -3.82 -6.06
CA PHE A 49 3.47 -4.22 -5.61
C PHE A 49 3.66 -5.74 -5.71
N ILE A 50 2.70 -6.53 -5.22
CA ILE A 50 2.74 -8.00 -5.30
C ILE A 50 2.75 -8.45 -6.77
N TYR A 51 1.87 -7.90 -7.61
CA TYR A 51 1.86 -8.21 -9.04
C TYR A 51 3.22 -7.93 -9.70
N LYS A 52 3.84 -6.81 -9.34
CA LYS A 52 5.17 -6.43 -9.83
C LYS A 52 6.25 -7.41 -9.36
N LEU A 53 6.17 -7.83 -8.09
CA LEU A 53 7.10 -8.77 -7.47
C LEU A 53 7.01 -10.14 -8.16
N MET A 54 5.80 -10.65 -8.39
CA MET A 54 5.58 -11.94 -9.06
C MET A 54 6.00 -11.95 -10.53
N THR A 55 5.91 -10.80 -11.22
CA THR A 55 6.34 -10.67 -12.62
C THR A 55 7.85 -10.46 -12.75
N TYR A 56 8.58 -10.27 -11.63
CA TYR A 56 10.02 -10.06 -11.68
C TYR A 56 10.77 -11.38 -11.90
N PRO A 57 11.57 -11.52 -12.98
CA PRO A 57 12.13 -12.81 -13.38
C PRO A 57 13.00 -13.47 -12.31
N LYS A 58 13.84 -12.70 -11.59
CA LYS A 58 14.64 -13.23 -10.48
C LYS A 58 13.81 -13.66 -9.28
N PHE A 59 12.66 -13.01 -9.05
CA PHE A 59 11.77 -13.41 -7.96
C PHE A 59 11.04 -14.70 -8.30
N ARG A 60 10.70 -14.89 -9.58
CA ARG A 60 10.15 -16.14 -10.09
C ARG A 60 11.16 -17.29 -10.00
N GLU A 61 12.42 -17.04 -10.36
CA GLU A 61 13.52 -17.99 -10.13
C GLU A 61 13.70 -18.33 -8.65
N PHE A 62 13.66 -17.33 -7.75
CA PHE A 62 13.73 -17.56 -6.29
C PHE A 62 12.57 -18.44 -5.77
N MET A 63 11.38 -18.26 -6.32
CA MET A 63 10.18 -19.04 -5.94
C MET A 63 10.17 -20.47 -6.53
N ASN A 64 11.17 -20.86 -7.33
CA ASN A 64 11.25 -22.17 -8.00
C ASN A 64 9.93 -22.59 -8.69
N TRP A 65 9.28 -21.66 -9.41
CA TRP A 65 8.08 -21.93 -10.20
C TRP A 65 8.27 -21.68 -11.70
#